data_AF-A0A535UID2-F1
#
_entry.id   AF-A0A535UID2-F1
#
_cell.length_a   1.000
_cell.length_b   1.000
_cell.length_c   1.000
_cell.angle_alpha   90.00
_cell.angle_beta   90.00
_cell.angle_gamma   90.00
#
_symmetry.space_group_name_H-M   'P 1'
#
loop_
_entity.id
_entity.type
_entity.pdbx_description
1 polymer ?
#
loop_
_entity_poly.entity_id
_entity_poly.type
_entity_poly.pdbx_seq_one_letter_code
_entity_poly.pdbx_strand_id
1 'polypeptide(L)'
;MLARLYGLGRLHPVQRMVVLWLVCATAVGIGVAALAGQRHFSAELNSGADLNVVATLVGDGSSPRTAWPGWLAAVFFGLALLRLWRGRPEPPAGRPPGGRWTAADIRSALRREYGAVRTAIIVLAVVAIIDGARAAVYTVAAATGDRVARGSVLATIVEALGLVLAAVMLTLWGLIFARLLERWGAL
;
A
#
# COMPACT_ATOMS: atom_id res chain seq x y z
N MET A 1 -7.65 15.77 -9.30
CA MET A 1 -8.17 14.39 -9.29
C MET A 1 -7.52 13.53 -8.20
N LEU A 2 -6.19 13.35 -8.20
CA LEU A 2 -5.45 12.61 -7.16
C LEU A 2 -5.77 13.06 -5.72
N ALA A 3 -5.75 14.36 -5.43
CA ALA A 3 -6.11 14.85 -4.10
C ALA A 3 -7.53 14.45 -3.66
N ARG A 4 -8.50 14.34 -4.59
CA ARG A 4 -9.85 13.85 -4.27
C ARG A 4 -9.84 12.35 -4.00
N LEU A 5 -9.08 11.58 -4.78
CA LEU A 5 -8.89 10.14 -4.58
C LEU A 5 -8.32 9.86 -3.18
N TYR A 6 -7.28 10.58 -2.75
CA TYR A 6 -6.72 10.43 -1.40
C TYR A 6 -7.49 11.18 -0.30
N GLY A 7 -8.64 11.81 -0.61
CA GLY A 7 -9.44 12.56 0.37
C GLY A 7 -8.89 13.90 0.83
N LEU A 8 -7.78 14.33 0.28
CA LEU A 8 -7.15 15.63 0.53
C LEU A 8 -7.85 16.78 -0.22
N GLY A 9 -8.75 16.48 -1.16
CA GLY A 9 -9.34 17.47 -2.07
C GLY A 9 -10.14 18.59 -1.42
N ARG A 10 -10.63 18.40 -0.18
CA ARG A 10 -11.36 19.42 0.60
C ARG A 10 -10.45 20.25 1.52
N LEU A 11 -9.22 19.82 1.74
CA LEU A 11 -8.27 20.51 2.60
C LEU A 11 -7.64 21.71 1.90
N HIS A 12 -7.32 22.75 2.67
CA HIS A 12 -6.50 23.87 2.21
C HIS A 12 -5.08 23.38 1.86
N PRO A 13 -4.36 23.98 0.88
CA PRO A 13 -3.02 23.54 0.49
C PRO A 13 -2.04 23.37 1.66
N VAL A 14 -2.07 24.29 2.63
CA VAL A 14 -1.23 24.22 3.84
C VAL A 14 -1.56 22.99 4.69
N GLN A 15 -2.85 22.70 4.91
CA GLN A 15 -3.27 21.52 5.66
C GLN A 15 -2.84 20.22 4.96
N ARG A 16 -2.91 20.17 3.62
CA ARG A 16 -2.40 19.03 2.86
C ARG A 16 -0.91 18.82 3.09
N MET A 17 -0.14 19.90 3.03
CA MET A 17 1.30 19.86 3.26
C MET A 17 1.61 19.36 4.68
N VAL A 18 0.92 19.88 5.70
CA VAL A 18 1.07 19.43 7.09
C VAL A 18 0.75 17.94 7.23
N VAL A 19 -0.36 17.46 6.65
CA VAL A 19 -0.72 16.03 6.68
C VAL A 19 0.35 15.17 6.02
N LEU A 20 0.86 15.57 4.86
CA LEU A 20 1.92 14.84 4.16
C LEU A 20 3.20 14.77 5.00
N TRP A 21 3.60 15.89 5.62
CA TRP A 21 4.75 15.91 6.53
C TRP A 21 4.56 15.02 7.75
N LEU A 22 3.38 15.06 8.37
CA LEU A 22 3.05 14.20 9.52
C LEU A 22 3.13 12.71 9.13
N VAL A 23 2.58 12.35 7.96
CA VAL A 23 2.67 10.98 7.44
C VAL A 23 4.12 10.56 7.21
N CYS A 24 4.92 11.41 6.54
CA CYS A 24 6.34 11.12 6.32
C CYS A 24 7.14 11.00 7.63
N ALA A 25 6.95 11.92 8.57
CA ALA A 25 7.62 11.90 9.86
C ALA A 25 7.26 10.64 10.67
N THR A 26 5.97 10.28 10.68
CA THR A 26 5.48 9.06 11.35
C THR A 26 6.07 7.82 10.70
N ALA A 27 6.11 7.76 9.36
CA ALA A 27 6.68 6.63 8.62
C ALA A 27 8.18 6.45 8.91
N VAL A 28 8.96 7.54 8.97
CA VAL A 28 10.37 7.49 9.37
C VAL A 28 10.51 7.01 10.82
N GLY A 29 9.69 7.53 11.74
CA GLY A 29 9.67 7.08 13.14
C GLY A 29 9.40 5.58 13.27
N ILE A 30 8.45 5.04 12.50
CA ILE A 30 8.16 3.61 12.43
C ILE A 30 9.37 2.84 11.88
N GLY A 31 10.03 3.34 10.82
CA GLY A 31 11.24 2.71 10.26
C GLY A 31 12.39 2.63 11.27
N VAL A 32 12.59 3.68 12.06
CA VAL A 32 13.59 3.72 13.14
C VAL A 32 13.24 2.73 14.25
N ALA A 33 11.97 2.69 14.68
CA ALA A 33 11.49 1.75 15.69
C ALA A 33 11.62 0.29 15.22
N ALA A 34 11.32 0.01 13.95
CA ALA A 34 11.48 -1.31 13.35
C ALA A 34 12.94 -1.77 13.36
N LEU A 35 13.88 -0.89 12.99
CA LEU A 35 15.31 -1.19 13.03
C LEU A 35 15.79 -1.43 14.47
N ALA A 36 15.34 -0.61 15.43
CA ALA A 36 15.68 -0.79 16.83
C ALA A 36 15.16 -2.13 17.38
N GLY A 37 13.92 -2.50 17.04
CA GLY A 37 13.33 -3.80 17.37
C GLY A 37 14.11 -4.96 16.75
N GLN A 38 14.47 -4.87 15.47
CA GLN A 38 15.27 -5.91 14.81
C GLN A 38 16.65 -6.05 15.45
N ARG A 39 17.34 -4.95 15.80
CA ARG A 39 18.62 -5.02 16.52
C ARG A 39 18.48 -5.75 17.86
N HIS A 40 17.43 -5.44 18.61
CA HIS A 40 17.16 -6.08 19.91
C HIS A 40 16.91 -7.58 19.76
N PHE A 41 15.94 -7.98 18.94
CA PHE A 41 15.58 -9.39 18.79
C PHE A 41 16.63 -10.21 18.03
N SER A 42 17.38 -9.61 17.09
CA SER A 42 18.51 -10.30 16.45
C SER A 42 19.63 -10.60 17.44
N ALA A 43 19.88 -9.73 18.42
CA ALA A 43 20.85 -10.01 19.48
C ALA A 43 20.37 -11.17 20.37
N GLU A 44 19.08 -11.21 20.71
CA GLU A 44 18.49 -12.30 21.50
C GLU A 44 18.52 -13.64 20.75
N LEU A 45 18.16 -13.67 19.46
CA LEU A 45 18.27 -14.88 18.63
C LEU A 45 19.71 -15.40 18.56
N ASN A 46 20.68 -14.50 18.35
CA ASN A 46 22.10 -14.87 18.31
C ASN A 46 22.64 -15.35 19.66
N SER A 47 21.98 -15.00 20.78
CA SER A 47 22.30 -15.51 22.11
C SER A 47 21.71 -16.89 22.41
N GLY A 48 20.90 -17.44 21.49
CA GLY A 48 20.21 -18.72 21.67
C GLY A 48 18.91 -18.62 22.46
N ALA A 49 18.33 -17.41 22.60
CA ALA A 49 17.05 -17.24 23.26
C ALA A 49 15.91 -17.88 22.44
N ASP A 50 14.98 -18.53 23.14
CA ASP A 50 13.75 -19.04 22.54
C ASP A 50 12.70 -17.91 22.49
N LEU A 51 12.54 -17.32 21.30
CA LEU A 51 11.62 -16.21 21.06
C LEU A 51 10.28 -16.70 20.53
N ASN A 52 9.22 -15.98 20.86
CA ASN A 52 7.93 -16.22 20.23
C ASN A 52 7.97 -15.89 18.73
N VAL A 53 7.01 -16.43 17.97
CA VAL A 53 6.96 -16.31 16.50
C VAL A 53 7.06 -14.86 16.00
N VAL A 54 6.46 -13.90 16.71
CA VAL A 54 6.48 -12.48 16.31
C VAL A 54 7.86 -11.87 16.55
N ALA A 55 8.47 -12.12 17.71
CA ALA A 55 9.80 -11.65 18.04
C ALA A 55 10.87 -12.27 17.11
N THR A 56 10.74 -13.55 16.77
CA THR A 56 11.59 -14.23 15.78
C THR A 56 11.45 -13.57 14.40
N LEU A 57 10.23 -13.30 13.95
CA LEU A 57 9.99 -12.63 12.66
C LEU A 57 10.63 -11.23 12.63
N VAL A 58 10.51 -10.46 13.72
CA VAL A 58 11.13 -9.13 13.82
C VAL A 58 12.65 -9.22 13.85
N GLY A 59 13.21 -10.22 14.54
CA GLY A 59 14.65 -10.48 14.62
C GLY A 59 15.27 -10.89 13.29
N ASP A 60 14.61 -11.79 12.56
CA ASP A 60 15.01 -12.21 11.21
C ASP A 60 14.91 -11.04 10.20
N GLY A 61 13.87 -10.22 10.33
CA GLY A 61 13.60 -9.09 9.46
C GLY A 61 13.23 -9.48 8.03
N SER A 62 13.42 -8.56 7.09
CA SER A 62 13.05 -8.76 5.69
C SER A 62 13.93 -9.80 4.99
N SER A 63 13.30 -10.69 4.24
CA SER A 63 13.96 -11.78 3.50
C SER A 63 13.35 -11.95 2.10
N PRO A 64 14.02 -12.65 1.16
CA PRO A 64 13.43 -12.97 -0.13
C PRO A 64 12.09 -13.72 -0.03
N ARG A 65 11.87 -14.48 1.06
CA ARG A 65 10.61 -15.22 1.30
C ARG A 65 9.45 -14.30 1.67
N THR A 66 9.73 -13.12 2.21
CA THR A 66 8.72 -12.13 2.61
C THR A 66 8.50 -11.04 1.55
N ALA A 67 9.33 -11.02 0.50
CA ALA A 67 9.29 -9.97 -0.53
C ALA A 67 8.16 -10.09 -1.56
N TRP A 68 7.65 -11.30 -1.81
CA TRP A 68 6.69 -11.56 -2.90
C TRP A 68 5.30 -10.91 -2.79
N PRO A 69 4.69 -10.63 -1.62
CA PRO A 69 3.29 -10.20 -1.55
C PRO A 69 3.01 -8.89 -2.30
N GLY A 70 3.89 -7.90 -2.17
CA GLY A 70 3.76 -6.63 -2.89
C GLY A 70 3.80 -6.82 -4.41
N TRP A 71 4.71 -7.67 -4.89
CA TRP A 71 4.82 -8.00 -6.32
C TRP A 71 3.60 -8.74 -6.84
N LEU A 72 3.09 -9.72 -6.08
CA LEU A 72 1.89 -10.45 -6.47
C LEU A 72 0.68 -9.52 -6.55
N ALA A 73 0.52 -8.63 -5.56
CA ALA A 73 -0.52 -7.61 -5.58
C ALA A 73 -0.38 -6.67 -6.79
N ALA A 74 0.84 -6.23 -7.12
CA ALA A 74 1.11 -5.41 -8.30
C ALA A 74 0.70 -6.11 -9.60
N VAL A 75 0.98 -7.42 -9.73
CA VAL A 75 0.54 -8.22 -10.87
C VAL A 75 -0.98 -8.26 -10.95
N PHE A 76 -1.68 -8.57 -9.86
CA PHE A 76 -3.15 -8.62 -9.86
C PHE A 76 -3.79 -7.25 -10.17
N PHE A 77 -3.29 -6.18 -9.58
CA PHE A 77 -3.78 -4.83 -9.88
C PHE A 77 -3.45 -4.40 -11.31
N GLY A 78 -2.28 -4.79 -11.84
CA GLY A 78 -1.92 -4.59 -13.23
C GLY A 78 -2.84 -5.34 -14.20
N LEU A 79 -3.16 -6.60 -13.91
CA LEU A 79 -4.14 -7.37 -14.68
C LEU A 79 -5.55 -6.76 -14.61
N ALA A 80 -5.98 -6.33 -13.42
CA ALA A 80 -7.25 -5.64 -13.25
C ALA A 80 -7.29 -4.31 -14.03
N LEU A 81 -6.17 -3.59 -14.09
CA LEU A 81 -6.00 -2.34 -14.83
C LEU A 81 -6.09 -2.58 -16.34
N LEU A 82 -5.37 -3.58 -16.85
CA LEU A 82 -5.46 -3.98 -18.25
C LEU A 82 -6.88 -4.43 -18.62
N ARG A 83 -7.55 -5.17 -17.72
CA ARG A 83 -8.94 -5.60 -17.92
C ARG A 83 -9.89 -4.40 -18.01
N LEU A 84 -9.75 -3.42 -17.11
CA LEU A 84 -10.55 -2.20 -17.11
C LEU A 84 -10.31 -1.36 -18.38
N TRP A 85 -9.08 -1.37 -18.90
CA TRP A 85 -8.76 -0.73 -20.19
C TRP A 85 -9.39 -1.44 -21.39
N ARG A 86 -9.48 -2.76 -21.35
CA ARG A 86 -9.92 -3.59 -22.50
C ARG A 86 -11.43 -3.74 -22.62
N GLY A 87 -12.23 -3.43 -21.61
CA GLY A 87 -13.68 -3.68 -21.68
C GLY A 87 -14.51 -3.00 -20.60
N ARG A 88 -15.83 -2.97 -20.84
CA ARG A 88 -16.80 -2.36 -19.91
C ARG A 88 -16.71 -2.99 -18.52
N PRO A 89 -16.77 -2.19 -17.44
CA PRO A 89 -16.89 -2.67 -16.06
C PRO A 89 -17.93 -3.78 -15.93
N GLU A 90 -17.59 -4.85 -15.21
CA GLU A 90 -18.55 -5.89 -14.86
C GLU A 90 -19.71 -5.29 -14.04
N PRO A 91 -20.92 -5.84 -14.16
CA PRO A 91 -22.02 -5.45 -13.29
C PRO A 91 -21.64 -5.67 -11.82
N PRO A 92 -22.16 -4.84 -10.90
CA PRO A 92 -21.72 -4.83 -9.51
C PRO A 92 -21.81 -6.21 -8.84
N ALA A 93 -20.78 -6.59 -8.08
CA ALA A 93 -20.71 -7.91 -7.48
C ALA A 93 -21.78 -8.12 -6.37
N GLY A 94 -22.30 -9.34 -6.25
CA GLY A 94 -23.09 -9.77 -5.08
C GLY A 94 -24.62 -9.79 -5.21
N ARG A 95 -25.20 -9.85 -6.43
CA ARG A 95 -26.65 -10.04 -6.59
C ARG A 95 -27.03 -11.06 -7.66
N PRO A 96 -28.16 -11.78 -7.47
CA PRO A 96 -28.55 -12.87 -8.34
C PRO A 96 -28.90 -12.40 -9.76
N PRO A 97 -28.59 -13.21 -10.79
CA PRO A 97 -28.95 -12.91 -12.16
C PRO A 97 -30.49 -12.91 -12.30
N GLY A 98 -31.06 -11.85 -12.89
CA GLY A 98 -32.49 -11.76 -13.21
C GLY A 98 -33.28 -10.62 -12.55
N GLY A 99 -32.68 -9.83 -11.65
CA GLY A 99 -33.33 -8.64 -11.10
C GLY A 99 -33.46 -7.52 -12.15
N ARG A 100 -34.61 -6.82 -12.21
CA ARG A 100 -34.75 -5.58 -12.98
C ARG A 100 -33.92 -4.48 -12.33
N TRP A 101 -32.86 -4.04 -12.98
CA TRP A 101 -32.01 -2.96 -12.47
C TRP A 101 -32.57 -1.61 -12.88
N THR A 102 -32.75 -0.71 -11.92
CA THR A 102 -32.90 0.71 -12.26
C THR A 102 -31.53 1.35 -12.46
N ALA A 103 -31.45 2.40 -13.26
CA ALA A 103 -30.21 3.17 -13.43
C ALA A 103 -29.72 3.82 -12.12
N ALA A 104 -30.60 4.02 -11.14
CA ALA A 104 -30.22 4.52 -9.82
C ALA A 104 -29.49 3.45 -8.99
N ASP A 105 -29.94 2.19 -9.05
CA ASP A 105 -29.33 1.06 -8.35
C ASP A 105 -27.89 0.83 -8.81
N ILE A 106 -27.68 0.82 -10.13
CA ILE A 106 -26.36 0.65 -10.76
C ILE A 106 -25.40 1.76 -10.31
N ARG A 107 -25.85 3.02 -10.37
CA ARG A 107 -25.03 4.17 -9.93
C ARG A 107 -24.69 4.10 -8.44
N SER A 108 -25.63 3.69 -7.59
CA SER A 108 -25.37 3.56 -6.15
C SER A 108 -24.36 2.47 -5.82
N ALA A 109 -24.38 1.34 -6.53
CA ALA A 109 -23.47 0.23 -6.35
C ALA A 109 -22.05 0.61 -6.79
N LEU A 110 -21.92 1.22 -7.98
CA LEU A 110 -20.65 1.72 -8.49
C LEU A 110 -20.00 2.77 -7.58
N ARG A 111 -20.79 3.65 -6.96
CA ARG A 111 -20.26 4.61 -5.96
C ARG A 111 -19.73 3.93 -4.71
N ARG A 112 -20.37 2.85 -4.25
CA ARG A 112 -19.88 2.05 -3.11
C ARG A 112 -18.58 1.33 -3.43
N GLU A 113 -18.51 0.72 -4.60
CA GLU A 113 -17.27 0.10 -5.11
C GLU A 113 -16.15 1.13 -5.22
N TYR A 114 -16.43 2.31 -5.77
CA TYR A 114 -15.46 3.40 -5.82
C TYR A 114 -14.99 3.84 -4.42
N GLY A 115 -15.89 3.91 -3.44
CA GLY A 115 -15.56 4.18 -2.04
C GLY A 115 -14.64 3.10 -1.43
N ALA A 116 -14.92 1.83 -1.72
CA ALA A 116 -14.11 0.71 -1.25
C ALA A 116 -12.70 0.73 -1.88
N VAL A 117 -12.61 0.90 -3.20
CA VAL A 117 -11.33 1.02 -3.92
C VAL A 117 -10.53 2.23 -3.42
N ARG A 118 -11.20 3.35 -3.19
CA ARG A 118 -10.57 4.55 -2.62
C ARG A 118 -9.95 4.27 -1.25
N THR A 119 -10.65 3.54 -0.40
CA THR A 119 -10.15 3.13 0.92
C THR A 119 -8.94 2.22 0.77
N ALA A 120 -9.02 1.21 -0.12
CA ALA A 120 -7.89 0.32 -0.41
C ALA A 120 -6.65 1.07 -0.93
N ILE A 121 -6.83 2.06 -1.81
CA ILE A 121 -5.74 2.92 -2.31
C ILE A 121 -5.08 3.69 -1.16
N ILE A 122 -5.85 4.27 -0.26
CA ILE A 122 -5.31 5.03 0.88
C ILE A 122 -4.51 4.11 1.80
N VAL A 123 -5.08 2.96 2.18
CA VAL A 123 -4.41 1.99 3.05
C VAL A 123 -3.12 1.49 2.41
N LEU A 124 -3.17 1.07 1.14
CA LEU A 124 -2.00 0.56 0.44
C LEU A 124 -0.92 1.64 0.26
N ALA A 125 -1.31 2.89 0.00
CA ALA A 125 -0.36 4.00 -0.09
C ALA A 125 0.31 4.30 1.26
N VAL A 126 -0.42 4.27 2.37
CA VAL A 126 0.17 4.43 3.71
C VAL A 126 1.16 3.31 4.01
N VAL A 127 0.79 2.05 3.71
CA VAL A 127 1.67 0.90 3.88
C VAL A 127 2.94 1.04 3.02
N ALA A 128 2.80 1.42 1.74
CA ALA A 128 3.93 1.65 0.85
C ALA A 128 4.84 2.80 1.31
N ILE A 129 4.29 3.87 1.89
CA ILE A 129 5.07 4.98 2.45
C ILE A 129 5.84 4.53 3.70
N ILE A 130 5.19 3.81 4.61
CA ILE A 130 5.84 3.25 5.80
C ILE A 130 6.98 2.33 5.39
N ASP A 131 6.75 1.46 4.41
CA ASP A 131 7.75 0.51 3.97
C ASP A 131 8.90 1.16 3.19
N GLY A 132 8.60 2.17 2.36
CA GLY A 132 9.60 3.00 1.71
C GLY A 132 10.47 3.79 2.71
N ALA A 133 9.86 4.32 3.77
CA ALA A 133 10.59 4.99 4.85
C ALA A 133 11.47 4.00 5.64
N ARG A 134 10.97 2.79 5.92
CA ARG A 134 11.74 1.69 6.50
C ARG A 134 12.95 1.36 5.63
N ALA A 135 12.77 1.16 4.32
CA ALA A 135 13.86 0.91 3.39
C ALA A 135 14.90 2.05 3.38
N ALA A 136 14.47 3.32 3.43
CA ALA A 136 15.36 4.47 3.50
C ALA A 136 16.17 4.48 4.82
N VAL A 137 15.54 4.25 5.97
CA VAL A 137 16.20 4.15 7.28
C VAL A 137 17.24 3.02 7.27
N TYR A 138 16.89 1.86 6.73
CA TYR A 138 17.80 0.72 6.63
C TYR A 138 18.97 0.98 5.68
N THR A 139 18.73 1.70 4.59
CA THR A 139 19.78 2.11 3.65
C THR A 139 20.78 3.04 4.32
N VAL A 140 20.31 4.06 5.05
CA VAL A 140 21.17 4.96 5.81
C VAL A 140 21.94 4.20 6.89
N ALA A 141 21.25 3.36 7.67
CA ALA A 141 21.89 2.56 8.71
C ALA A 141 22.98 1.62 8.15
N ALA A 142 22.69 0.94 7.04
CA ALA A 142 23.63 0.07 6.35
C ALA A 142 24.86 0.85 5.83
N ALA A 143 24.65 2.04 5.25
CA ALA A 143 25.71 2.93 4.79
C ALA A 143 26.60 3.43 5.96
N THR A 144 26.02 3.62 7.15
CA THR A 144 26.76 3.99 8.37
C THR A 144 27.43 2.80 9.08
N GLY A 145 27.38 1.59 8.50
CA GLY A 145 28.09 0.42 9.00
C GLY A 145 27.29 -0.52 9.91
N ASP A 146 25.98 -0.30 10.08
CA ASP A 146 25.13 -1.22 10.84
C ASP A 146 25.11 -2.61 10.19
N ARG A 147 25.44 -3.66 10.95
CA ARG A 147 25.52 -5.03 10.44
C ARG A 147 24.13 -5.66 10.23
N VAL A 148 23.18 -5.36 11.12
CA VAL A 148 21.81 -5.87 11.06
C VAL A 148 21.10 -5.32 9.82
N ALA A 149 21.20 -4.00 9.60
CA ALA A 149 20.63 -3.36 8.43
C ALA A 149 21.29 -3.84 7.13
N ARG A 150 22.61 -4.04 7.10
CA ARG A 150 23.32 -4.57 5.91
C ARG A 150 22.83 -5.96 5.50
N GLY A 151 22.44 -6.80 6.47
CA GLY A 151 21.93 -8.15 6.19
C GLY A 151 20.56 -8.17 5.50
N SER A 152 19.73 -7.14 5.72
CA SER A 152 18.32 -7.12 5.27
C SER A 152 17.97 -5.98 4.31
N VAL A 153 18.87 -5.00 4.09
CA VAL A 153 18.57 -3.79 3.32
C VAL A 153 18.07 -4.09 1.90
N LEU A 154 18.70 -5.03 1.18
CA LEU A 154 18.30 -5.34 -0.20
C LEU A 154 16.90 -5.97 -0.24
N ALA A 155 16.61 -6.90 0.66
CA ALA A 155 15.28 -7.49 0.78
C ALA A 155 14.22 -6.44 1.14
N THR A 156 14.56 -5.51 2.05
CA THR A 156 13.70 -4.40 2.47
C THR A 156 13.39 -3.45 1.29
N ILE A 157 14.39 -3.15 0.45
CA ILE A 157 14.19 -2.34 -0.76
C ILE A 157 13.28 -3.06 -1.75
N VAL A 158 13.50 -4.36 -2.00
CA VAL A 158 12.70 -5.15 -2.94
C VAL A 158 11.25 -5.28 -2.47
N GLU A 159 11.01 -5.45 -1.16
CA GLU A 159 9.70 -5.39 -0.52
C GLU A 159 8.99 -4.06 -0.81
N ALA A 160 9.67 -2.95 -0.49
CA ALA A 160 9.14 -1.61 -0.65
C ALA A 160 8.78 -1.30 -2.10
N LEU A 161 9.64 -1.68 -3.05
CA LEU A 161 9.39 -1.50 -4.48
C LEU A 161 8.14 -2.25 -4.96
N GLY A 162 7.94 -3.48 -4.49
CA GLY A 162 6.74 -4.27 -4.81
C GLY A 162 5.47 -3.57 -4.32
N LEU A 163 5.47 -3.07 -3.08
CA LEU A 163 4.33 -2.34 -2.50
C LEU A 163 4.08 -1.00 -3.18
N VAL A 164 5.13 -0.25 -3.51
CA VAL A 164 5.02 1.01 -4.28
C VAL A 164 4.41 0.73 -5.66
N LEU A 165 4.88 -0.30 -6.35
CA LEU A 165 4.34 -0.68 -7.66
C LEU A 165 2.87 -1.08 -7.56
N ALA A 166 2.49 -1.86 -6.54
CA ALA A 166 1.10 -2.22 -6.29
C ALA A 166 0.23 -0.99 -6.03
N ALA A 167 0.69 -0.05 -5.20
CA ALA A 167 0.01 1.20 -4.91
C ALA A 167 -0.19 2.04 -6.19
N VAL A 168 0.84 2.13 -7.05
CA VAL A 168 0.76 2.83 -8.33
C VAL A 168 -0.28 2.18 -9.25
N MET A 169 -0.24 0.86 -9.43
CA MET A 169 -1.19 0.15 -10.30
C MET A 169 -2.64 0.32 -9.84
N LEU A 170 -2.89 0.18 -8.53
CA LEU A 170 -4.23 0.38 -7.97
C LEU A 170 -4.69 1.84 -8.07
N THR A 171 -3.78 2.80 -7.92
CA THR A 171 -4.07 4.24 -8.09
C THR A 171 -4.45 4.55 -9.54
N LEU A 172 -3.70 4.03 -10.52
CA LEU A 172 -4.03 4.16 -11.94
C LEU A 172 -5.40 3.57 -12.24
N TRP A 173 -5.66 2.36 -11.75
CA TRP A 173 -6.98 1.70 -11.85
C TRP A 173 -8.09 2.61 -11.31
N GLY A 174 -7.93 3.14 -10.10
CA GLY A 174 -8.91 4.01 -9.45
C GLY A 174 -9.15 5.31 -10.21
N LEU A 175 -8.12 5.91 -10.81
CA LEU A 175 -8.25 7.09 -11.67
C LEU A 175 -9.06 6.77 -12.93
N ILE A 176 -8.77 5.66 -13.60
CA ILE A 176 -9.51 5.28 -14.81
C ILE A 176 -10.96 4.96 -14.47
N PHE A 177 -11.19 4.23 -13.38
CA PHE A 177 -12.53 3.91 -12.92
C PHE A 177 -13.34 5.18 -12.57
N ALA A 178 -12.73 6.14 -11.86
CA ALA A 178 -13.37 7.42 -11.58
C ALA A 178 -13.76 8.18 -12.87
N ARG A 179 -12.88 8.21 -13.88
CA ARG A 179 -13.20 8.85 -15.19
C ARG A 179 -14.36 8.15 -15.90
N LEU A 180 -14.45 6.82 -15.82
CA LEU A 180 -15.57 6.06 -16.38
C LEU A 180 -16.88 6.40 -15.67
N LEU A 181 -16.85 6.51 -14.34
CA LEU A 181 -18.02 6.90 -13.54
C LEU A 181 -18.50 8.33 -13.83
N GLU A 182 -17.57 9.28 -13.98
CA GLU A 182 -17.89 10.66 -14.40
C GLU A 182 -18.55 10.68 -15.79
N ARG A 183 -18.00 9.91 -16.76
CA ARG A 183 -18.59 9.78 -18.11
C ARG A 183 -20.00 9.18 -18.09
N TRP A 184 -20.32 8.36 -17.11
CA TRP A 184 -21.64 7.73 -16.96
C TRP A 184 -22.60 8.52 -16.05
N GLY A 185 -22.20 9.69 -15.56
CA GLY A 185 -23.02 10.52 -14.67
C GLY A 185 -23.30 9.88 -13.31
N ALA A 186 -22.37 9.05 -12.82
CA ALA A 186 -22.47 8.37 -11.53
C ALA A 186 -21.77 9.13 -10.38
N LEU A 187 -20.78 9.95 -10.73
CA LEU A 187 -20.04 10.91 -9.87
C LEU A 187 -20.31 12.34 -10.32
#